data_AF-A0AAU7QUF2-F1
#
_entry.id   AF-A0AAU7QUF2-F1
#
_cell.length_a   1.000
_cell.length_b   1.000
_cell.length_c   1.000
_cell.angle_alpha   90.00
_cell.angle_beta   90.00
_cell.angle_gamma   90.00
#
_symmetry.space_group_name_H-M   'P 1'
#
loop_
_entity.id
_entity.type
_entity.pdbx_description
1 polymer ?
#
loop_
_entity_poly.entity_id
_entity_poly.type
_entity_poly.pdbx_seq_one_letter_code
_entity_poly.pdbx_strand_id
1 'polypeptide(L)'
;MNNVLKALMADSEEERQKYLDRETLLYAVQRQITCQRTGVVLDVDRAVMVTTILGDKRGAWVLDGEAWDRMEEWTKQKAEEIGATLEVIDGRKLR
;
A
#
# COMPACT_ATOMS: atom_id res chain seq x y z
N MET A 1 -12.07 17.66 0.98
CA MET A 1 -11.25 17.81 -0.25
C MET A 1 -10.66 16.44 -0.60
N ASN A 2 -11.02 15.86 -1.74
CA ASN A 2 -10.50 14.55 -2.18
C ASN A 2 -8.97 14.64 -2.39
N ASN A 3 -8.24 13.54 -2.14
CA ASN A 3 -6.77 13.51 -2.21
C ASN A 3 -6.23 13.89 -3.60
N VAL A 4 -6.96 13.59 -4.69
CA VAL A 4 -6.60 14.00 -6.05
C VAL A 4 -6.50 15.53 -6.17
N LEU A 5 -7.45 16.27 -5.58
CA LEU A 5 -7.40 17.73 -5.62
C LEU A 5 -6.23 18.27 -4.78
N LYS A 6 -5.94 17.63 -3.63
CA LYS A 6 -4.77 17.98 -2.82
C LYS A 6 -3.46 17.74 -3.57
N ALA A 7 -3.36 16.64 -4.32
CA ALA A 7 -2.20 16.33 -5.16
C ALA A 7 -1.99 17.39 -6.26
N LEU A 8 -3.06 17.86 -6.90
CA LEU A 8 -2.98 18.91 -7.93
C LEU A 8 -2.52 20.27 -7.37
N MET A 9 -2.74 20.52 -6.09
CA MET A 9 -2.37 21.75 -5.39
C MET A 9 -1.05 21.64 -4.61
N ALA A 10 -0.37 20.50 -4.65
CA ALA A 10 0.82 20.25 -3.85
C ALA A 10 2.01 21.09 -4.34
N ASP A 11 2.78 21.63 -3.40
CA ASP A 11 3.93 22.50 -3.69
C ASP A 11 5.21 21.68 -4.01
N SER A 12 5.16 20.37 -3.82
CA SER A 12 6.28 19.45 -4.07
C SER A 12 5.83 18.11 -4.62
N GLU A 13 6.73 17.43 -5.32
CA GLU A 13 6.49 16.08 -5.84
C GLU A 13 6.25 15.07 -4.72
N GLU A 14 6.97 15.20 -3.61
CA GLU A 14 6.81 14.33 -2.44
C GLU A 14 5.40 14.46 -1.83
N GLU A 15 4.93 15.68 -1.64
CA GLU A 15 3.59 15.93 -1.12
C GLU A 15 2.51 15.48 -2.13
N ARG A 16 2.73 15.71 -3.42
CA ARG A 16 1.86 15.21 -4.48
C ARG A 16 1.73 13.68 -4.41
N GLN A 17 2.86 12.98 -4.35
CA GLN A 17 2.89 11.52 -4.32
C GLN A 17 2.20 10.98 -3.06
N LYS A 18 2.42 11.60 -1.90
CA LYS A 18 1.73 11.23 -0.65
C LYS A 18 0.20 11.24 -0.80
N TYR A 19 -0.37 12.24 -1.46
CA TYR A 19 -1.82 12.30 -1.69
C TYR A 19 -2.29 11.27 -2.72
N LEU A 20 -1.52 11.03 -3.79
CA LEU A 20 -1.85 10.00 -4.79
C LEU A 20 -1.78 8.58 -4.20
N ASP A 21 -0.78 8.30 -3.38
CA ASP A 21 -0.63 7.03 -2.66
C ASP A 21 -1.81 6.81 -1.71
N ARG A 22 -2.24 7.88 -1.02
CA ARG A 22 -3.39 7.81 -0.11
C ARG A 22 -4.70 7.52 -0.86
N GLU A 23 -4.89 8.10 -2.04
CA GLU A 23 -6.05 7.82 -2.88
C GLU A 23 -6.02 6.38 -3.40
N THR A 24 -4.85 5.92 -3.86
CA THR A 24 -4.65 4.53 -4.31
C THR A 24 -5.01 3.53 -3.21
N LEU A 25 -4.50 3.76 -2.01
CA LEU A 25 -4.78 2.92 -0.85
C LEU A 25 -6.26 2.95 -0.46
N LEU A 26 -6.92 4.11 -0.52
CA LEU A 26 -8.36 4.23 -0.29
C LEU A 26 -9.16 3.34 -1.27
N TYR A 27 -8.84 3.39 -2.56
CA TYR A 27 -9.49 2.54 -3.55
C TYR A 27 -9.22 1.04 -3.30
N ALA A 28 -8.01 0.68 -2.87
CA ALA A 28 -7.66 -0.70 -2.56
C ALA A 28 -8.45 -1.24 -1.35
N VAL A 29 -8.51 -0.47 -0.26
CA VAL A 29 -9.27 -0.80 0.95
C VAL A 29 -10.78 -0.92 0.67
N GLN A 30 -11.34 -0.04 -0.16
CA GLN A 30 -12.77 -0.12 -0.55
C GLN A 30 -13.11 -1.43 -1.26
N ARG A 31 -12.19 -1.98 -2.05
CA ARG A 31 -12.37 -3.27 -2.74
C ARG A 31 -12.12 -4.48 -1.85
N GLN A 32 -11.37 -4.29 -0.76
CA GLN A 32 -10.94 -5.35 0.14
C GLN A 32 -11.16 -4.90 1.58
N ILE A 33 -12.41 -5.04 2.04
CA ILE A 33 -12.89 -4.48 3.32
C ILE A 33 -12.21 -5.14 4.54
N THR A 34 -11.73 -6.38 4.41
CA THR A 34 -11.10 -7.13 5.50
C THR A 34 -9.72 -7.67 5.13
N CYS A 35 -8.81 -7.65 6.10
CA CYS A 35 -7.51 -8.30 6.00
C CYS A 35 -7.71 -9.82 5.99
N GLN A 36 -7.26 -10.51 4.95
CA GLN A 36 -7.41 -11.97 4.84
C GLN A 36 -6.61 -12.74 5.90
N ARG A 37 -5.56 -12.12 6.46
CA ARG A 37 -4.67 -12.78 7.42
C ARG A 37 -5.14 -12.64 8.87
N THR A 38 -5.68 -11.49 9.24
CA THR A 38 -6.10 -11.19 10.63
C THR A 38 -7.61 -11.13 10.80
N GLY A 39 -8.38 -11.02 9.71
CA GLY A 39 -9.84 -10.85 9.74
C GLY A 39 -10.29 -9.43 10.10
N VAL A 40 -9.37 -8.50 10.37
CA VAL A 40 -9.67 -7.12 10.79
C VAL A 40 -10.23 -6.31 9.61
N VAL A 41 -11.19 -5.43 9.88
CA VAL A 41 -11.67 -4.46 8.90
C VAL A 41 -10.57 -3.45 8.60
N LEU A 42 -10.25 -3.29 7.32
CA LEU A 42 -9.18 -2.42 6.86
C LEU A 42 -9.63 -0.96 6.91
N ASP A 43 -8.80 -0.14 7.54
CA ASP A 43 -8.86 1.32 7.54
C ASP A 43 -7.62 1.83 6.81
N VAL A 44 -7.78 2.81 5.93
CA VAL A 44 -6.69 3.39 5.13
C VAL A 44 -5.52 3.83 6.01
N ASP A 45 -5.80 4.34 7.20
CA ASP A 45 -4.76 4.82 8.12
C ASP A 45 -3.91 3.70 8.75
N ARG A 46 -4.35 2.45 8.65
CA ARG A 46 -3.66 1.27 9.18
C ARG A 46 -3.34 0.24 8.11
N ALA A 47 -3.88 0.40 6.91
CA ALA A 47 -3.70 -0.53 5.82
C ALA A 47 -2.33 -0.36 5.17
N VAL A 48 -1.80 -1.47 4.69
CA VAL A 48 -0.59 -1.51 3.87
C VAL A 48 -0.94 -2.24 2.58
N MET A 49 -0.79 -1.58 1.44
CA MET A 49 -0.89 -2.20 0.14
C MET A 49 0.52 -2.58 -0.32
N VAL A 50 0.68 -3.84 -0.70
CA VAL A 50 1.94 -4.38 -1.21
C VAL A 50 1.68 -4.86 -2.63
N THR A 51 2.45 -4.34 -3.58
CA THR A 51 2.42 -4.76 -4.98
C THR A 51 3.70 -5.50 -5.28
N THR A 52 3.57 -6.76 -5.71
CA THR A 52 4.68 -7.57 -6.20
C THR A 52 4.73 -7.49 -7.72
N ILE A 53 5.91 -7.22 -8.26
CA ILE A 53 6.17 -7.05 -9.69
C ILE A 53 7.21 -8.07 -10.12
N LEU A 54 6.87 -8.94 -11.07
CA LEU A 54 7.77 -9.95 -11.64
C LEU A 54 7.66 -9.92 -13.17
N GLY A 55 8.63 -9.29 -13.83
CA GLY A 55 8.52 -8.95 -15.25
C GLY A 55 7.29 -8.07 -15.50
N ASP A 56 6.44 -8.48 -16.43
CA ASP A 56 5.19 -7.77 -16.75
C ASP A 56 4.01 -8.12 -15.82
N LYS A 57 4.21 -9.07 -14.90
CA LYS A 57 3.13 -9.49 -13.98
C LYS A 57 3.13 -8.61 -12.74
N ARG A 58 1.94 -8.17 -12.35
CA ARG A 58 1.70 -7.42 -11.11
C ARG A 58 0.59 -8.08 -10.31
N GLY A 59 0.83 -8.24 -9.01
CA GLY A 59 -0.18 -8.70 -8.05
C GLY A 59 -0.14 -7.80 -6.83
N ALA A 60 -1.30 -7.37 -6.35
CA ALA A 60 -1.39 -6.54 -5.16
C ALA A 60 -2.26 -7.21 -4.10
N TRP A 61 -1.90 -7.00 -2.84
CA TRP A 61 -2.72 -7.38 -1.69
C TRP A 61 -2.68 -6.30 -0.62
N VAL A 62 -3.77 -6.23 0.15
CA VAL A 62 -3.91 -5.28 1.25
C VAL A 62 -3.92 -6.04 2.58
N LEU A 63 -3.12 -5.54 3.52
CA LEU A 63 -2.93 -6.08 4.86
C LEU A 63 -3.22 -4.99 5.88
N ASP A 64 -3.49 -5.36 7.13
CA ASP A 64 -3.31 -4.41 8.22
C ASP A 64 -1.82 -4.24 8.53
N GLY A 65 -1.47 -3.11 9.14
CA GLY A 65 -0.07 -2.77 9.42
C GLY A 65 0.62 -3.81 10.29
N GLU A 66 -0.08 -4.39 11.26
CA GLU A 66 0.49 -5.42 12.13
C GLU A 66 0.78 -6.74 11.37
N ALA A 67 -0.07 -7.16 10.43
CA ALA A 67 0.25 -8.29 9.57
C ALA A 67 1.40 -7.98 8.63
N TRP A 68 1.50 -6.75 8.11
CA TRP A 68 2.65 -6.35 7.31
C TRP A 68 3.95 -6.42 8.12
N ASP A 69 3.99 -5.82 9.32
CA ASP A 69 5.19 -5.75 10.14
C ASP A 69 5.73 -7.17 10.49
N ARG A 70 4.83 -8.15 10.68
CA ARG A 70 5.23 -9.56 10.91
C ARG A 70 5.82 -10.27 9.69
N MET A 71 5.52 -9.80 8.49
CA MET A 71 5.87 -10.50 7.24
C MET A 71 6.86 -9.73 6.38
N GLU A 72 7.11 -8.45 6.68
CA GLU A 72 7.85 -7.53 5.84
C GLU A 72 9.21 -8.12 5.43
N GLU A 73 9.99 -8.57 6.40
CA GLU A 73 11.32 -9.13 6.16
C GLU A 73 11.27 -10.38 5.29
N TRP A 74 10.41 -11.34 5.65
CA TRP A 74 10.21 -12.56 4.87
C TRP A 74 9.75 -12.27 3.44
N THR A 75 8.86 -11.29 3.25
CA THR A 75 8.31 -10.94 1.93
C THR A 75 9.39 -10.29 1.06
N LYS A 76 10.22 -9.41 1.64
CA LYS A 76 11.35 -8.79 0.93
C LYS A 76 12.37 -9.83 0.50
N GLN A 77 12.78 -10.71 1.41
CA GLN A 77 13.69 -11.81 1.08
C GLN A 77 13.11 -12.68 -0.04
N LYS A 78 11.81 -13.02 0.05
CA LYS A 78 11.18 -13.87 -0.97
C LYS A 78 11.08 -13.18 -2.33
N ALA A 79 10.83 -11.87 -2.36
CA ALA A 79 10.82 -11.10 -3.59
C ALA A 79 12.21 -11.09 -4.25
N GLU A 80 13.27 -10.88 -3.46
CA GLU A 80 14.65 -10.91 -3.95
C GLU A 80 15.02 -12.30 -4.52
N GLU A 81 14.68 -13.39 -3.81
CA GLU A 81 14.92 -14.76 -4.26
C GLU A 81 14.31 -15.07 -5.64
N ILE A 82 13.12 -14.53 -5.93
CA ILE A 82 12.41 -14.78 -7.19
C ILE A 82 12.67 -13.70 -8.24
N GLY A 83 13.52 -12.71 -7.97
CA GLY A 83 13.79 -11.59 -8.85
C GLY A 83 12.59 -10.63 -9.04
N ALA A 84 11.70 -10.57 -8.05
CA ALA A 84 10.58 -9.64 -8.02
C ALA A 84 10.94 -8.34 -7.28
N THR A 85 10.22 -7.27 -7.60
CA THR A 85 10.26 -5.99 -6.88
C THR A 85 8.99 -5.82 -6.06
N LEU A 86 9.11 -5.15 -4.90
CA LEU A 86 7.98 -4.77 -4.06
C LEU A 86 7.80 -3.26 -4.08
N GLU A 87 6.59 -2.81 -4.39
CA GLU A 87 6.13 -1.45 -4.11
C GLU A 87 5.21 -1.52 -2.89
N VAL A 88 5.45 -0.66 -1.89
CA VAL A 88 4.71 -0.67 -0.62
C VAL A 88 4.14 0.70 -0.36
N ILE A 89 2.82 0.77 -0.24
CA ILE A 89 2.09 1.95 0.22
C ILE A 89 1.60 1.68 1.63
N ASP A 90 2.22 2.33 2.61
CA ASP A 90 1.89 2.21 4.04
C ASP A 90 1.10 3.43 4.50
N GLY A 91 -0.21 3.24 4.74
CA GLY A 91 -1.12 4.32 5.12
C GLY A 91 -0.73 5.04 6.41
N ARG A 92 0.04 4.39 7.29
CA ARG A 92 0.56 4.99 8.53
C ARG A 92 1.56 6.11 8.26
N LYS A 93 2.23 6.08 7.11
CA LYS A 93 3.22 7.06 6.65
C LYS A 93 2.63 8.19 5.80
N LEU A 94 1.35 8.07 5.42
CA LEU A 94 0.67 9.02 4.54
C LEU A 94 -0.14 10.09 5.28
N ARG A 95 0.11 10.25 6.59
CA ARG A 95 -0.49 11.28 7.44
C ARG A 95 0.27 12.58 7.32
#